data_AF-A0ABD6CEG7-F1
#
_entry.id   AF-A0ABD6CEG7-F1
#
_cell.length_a   1.000
_cell.length_b   1.000
_cell.length_c   1.000
_cell.angle_alpha   90.00
_cell.angle_beta   90.00
_cell.angle_gamma   90.00
#
_symmetry.space_group_name_H-M   'P 1'
#
loop_
_entity.id
_entity.type
_entity.pdbx_description
1 polymer ?
#
loop_
_entity_poly.entity_id
_entity_poly.type
_entity_poly.pdbx_seq_one_letter_code
_entity_poly.pdbx_strand_id
1 'polypeptide(L)' 'IGGAKGRAMGDLSGVNYKVEKVNGVSLIELVRGNAEKPVR' A
#
# COMPACT_ATOMS: atom_id res chain seq x y z
N ILE A 1 -4.14 -4.65 7.16
CA ILE A 1 -3.49 -3.61 7.98
C ILE A 1 -3.28 -4.05 9.44
N GLY A 2 -4.02 -5.04 9.97
CA GLY A 2 -3.66 -5.66 11.26
C GLY A 2 -4.16 -4.91 12.49
N GLY A 3 -5.21 -4.09 12.37
CA GLY A 3 -5.93 -3.58 13.55
C GLY A 3 -6.75 -4.68 14.23
N ALA A 4 -7.19 -4.43 15.46
CA ALA A 4 -7.94 -5.38 16.28
C ALA A 4 -9.12 -5.99 15.49
N LYS A 5 -9.16 -7.33 15.41
CA LYS A 5 -10.20 -8.09 14.67
C LYS A 5 -10.34 -7.69 13.18
N GLY A 6 -9.23 -7.37 12.50
CA GLY A 6 -9.24 -7.05 11.08
C GLY A 6 -9.79 -5.65 10.76
N ARG A 7 -9.95 -4.81 11.79
CA ARG A 7 -10.35 -3.42 11.63
C ARG A 7 -9.18 -2.53 11.26
N ALA A 8 -9.54 -1.29 10.94
CA ALA A 8 -8.61 -0.27 10.53
C ALA A 8 -7.66 0.06 11.70
N MET A 9 -6.42 0.40 11.36
CA MET A 9 -5.35 0.61 12.34
C MET A 9 -5.14 2.11 12.53
N GLY A 10 -5.02 2.53 13.80
CA GLY A 10 -4.71 3.91 14.16
C GLY A 10 -5.86 4.87 13.88
N ASP A 11 -5.51 5.98 13.24
CA ASP A 11 -6.33 7.14 12.88
C ASP A 11 -7.13 6.95 11.58
N LEU A 12 -6.78 5.97 10.75
CA LEU A 12 -7.61 5.61 9.59
C LEU A 12 -8.84 4.85 10.07
N SER A 13 -9.99 5.51 10.18
CA SER A 13 -11.27 4.84 10.40
C SER A 13 -11.85 4.30 9.08
N GLY A 14 -12.22 3.02 9.04
CA GLY A 14 -12.96 2.42 7.91
C GLY A 14 -12.11 1.87 6.76
N VAL A 15 -10.79 2.02 6.79
CA VAL A 15 -9.89 1.47 5.76
C VAL A 15 -9.14 0.24 6.28
N ASN A 16 -9.51 -0.93 5.76
CA ASN A 16 -8.93 -2.21 6.21
C ASN A 16 -7.89 -2.80 5.23
N TYR A 17 -7.69 -2.18 4.07
CA TYR A 17 -6.83 -2.66 2.99
C TYR A 17 -5.63 -1.73 2.78
N LYS A 18 -4.51 -2.29 2.34
CA LYS A 18 -3.30 -1.54 1.94
C LYS A 18 -2.90 -1.91 0.52
N VAL A 19 -2.33 -0.96 -0.21
CA VAL A 19 -1.76 -1.20 -1.54
C VAL A 19 -0.34 -1.74 -1.38
N GLU A 20 -0.04 -2.86 -2.02
CA GLU A 20 1.31 -3.44 -2.04
C GLU A 20 2.04 -3.18 -3.36
N LYS A 21 1.32 -3.21 -4.48
CA LYS A 21 1.88 -3.04 -5.83
C LYS A 21 1.01 -2.10 -6.67
N VAL A 22 1.63 -1.38 -7.59
CA VAL A 22 0.99 -0.50 -8.58
C VAL A 22 1.54 -0.85 -9.96
N ASN A 23 0.66 -1.21 -10.90
CA ASN A 23 1.03 -1.65 -12.27
C ASN A 23 2.12 -2.74 -12.30
N GLY A 24 2.11 -3.67 -11.34
CA GLY A 24 3.10 -4.76 -11.22
C GLY A 24 4.39 -4.38 -10.48
N VAL A 25 4.61 -3.10 -10.17
CA VAL A 25 5.79 -2.63 -9.42
C VAL A 25 5.45 -2.47 -7.94
N SER A 26 6.40 -2.82 -7.07
CA SER A 26 6.22 -2.69 -5.63
C SER A 26 6.09 -1.23 -5.21
N LEU A 27 5.08 -0.89 -4.42
CA LEU A 27 4.85 0.48 -3.96
C LEU A 27 6.06 0.99 -3.14
N ILE A 28 6.70 0.12 -2.36
CA ILE A 28 7.88 0.50 -1.57
C ILE A 28 9.09 0.83 -2.47
N GLU A 29 9.22 0.18 -3.63
CA GLU A 29 10.30 0.46 -4.59
C GLU A 29 10.06 1.78 -5.32
N LEU A 30 8.81 2.06 -5.69
CA LEU A 30 8.40 3.35 -6.26
C LEU A 30 8.68 4.51 -5.28
N VAL A 31 8.29 4.35 -4.00
CA VAL A 31 8.50 5.38 -2.97
C VAL A 31 9.99 5.61 -2.68
N ARG A 32 10.79 4.55 -2.71
CA ARG A 32 12.26 4.64 -2.55
C ARG A 32 12.97 5.17 -3.80
N GLY A 33 12.29 5.25 -4.94
CA GLY A 33 12.88 5.64 -6.23
C GLY A 33 13.74 4.56 -6.88
N ASN A 34 13.67 3.31 -6.40
CA ASN A 34 14.47 2.19 -6.91
C ASN A 34 13.86 1.51 -8.15
N ALA A 35 12.59 1.80 -8.45
CA ALA A 35 11.89 1.31 -9.62
C ALA A 35 11.01 2.43 -10.21
N GLU A 36 10.86 2.44 -11.54
CA GLU A 36 9.96 3.35 -12.23
C GLU A 36 8.62 2.68 -12.50
N LYS A 37 7.54 3.46 -12.42
CA LYS A 37 6.21 2.96 -12.75
C LYS A 37 6.13 2.75 -14.27
N PRO A 38 5.80 1.53 -14.76
CA PRO A 38 5.57 1.33 -16.17
C PRO A 38 4.36 2.16 -16.59
N VAL A 39 4.60 3.10 -17.51
CA VAL A 39 3.58 3.86 -18.21
C VAL A 39 3.18 3.02 -19.42
N ARG A 40 1.91 2.58 -19.47
CA ARG A 40 1.31 1.93 -20.63
C ARG A 40 0.16 2.78 -21.11
#